data_AF-A0A7X9GB24-F1
#
_entry.id   AF-A0A7X9GB24-F1
#
_cell.length_a   1.000
_cell.length_b   1.000
_cell.length_c   1.000
_cell.angle_alpha   90.00
_cell.angle_beta   90.00
_cell.angle_gamma   90.00
#
_symmetry.space_group_name_H-M   'P 1'
#
loop_
_entity.id
_entity.type
_entity.pdbx_description
1 polymer ?
#
loop_
_entity_poly.entity_id
_entity_poly.type
_entity_poly.pdbx_seq_one_letter_code
_entity_poly.pdbx_strand_id
1 'polypeptide(L)' 'MNGKIMKYVEVLFSDIPRSKKSNKLKEEILSNMSDRFEDYIKDGKTENQAFSLVVSSLGDIDEMLAGVIPDEEFIK' A
#
# COMPACT_ATOMS: atom_id res chain seq x y z
N MET A 1 2.28 -8.51 -12.67
CA MET A 1 1.64 -7.93 -11.46
C MET A 1 1.52 -8.99 -10.39
N ASN A 2 2.09 -8.76 -9.21
CA ASN A 2 2.01 -9.68 -8.09
C ASN A 2 0.67 -9.49 -7.35
N GLY A 3 -0.20 -10.50 -7.39
CA GLY A 3 -1.53 -10.44 -6.76
C GLY A 3 -1.50 -10.26 -5.24
N LYS A 4 -0.38 -10.60 -4.57
CA LYS A 4 -0.24 -10.43 -3.11
C LYS A 4 -0.19 -8.95 -2.72
N ILE A 5 0.56 -8.13 -3.48
CA ILE A 5 0.72 -6.70 -3.22
C ILE A 5 -0.60 -5.98 -3.48
N MET A 6 -1.26 -6.30 -4.60
CA MET A 6 -2.55 -5.72 -4.94
C MET A 6 -3.58 -5.98 -3.84
N LYS A 7 -3.67 -7.23 -3.36
CA LYS A 7 -4.60 -7.59 -2.29
C LYS A 7 -4.28 -6.89 -0.97
N TYR A 8 -3.00 -6.74 -0.62
CA TYR A 8 -2.58 -6.01 0.58
C TYR A 8 -2.99 -4.54 0.53
N VAL A 9 -2.71 -3.86 -0.59
CA VAL A 9 -3.09 -2.47 -0.80
C VAL A 9 -4.62 -2.31 -0.82
N GLU A 10 -5.35 -3.26 -1.40
CA GLU A 10 -6.82 -3.24 -1.35
C GLU A 10 -7.37 -3.35 0.06
N VAL A 11 -6.79 -4.19 0.92
CA VAL A 11 -7.18 -4.32 2.33
C VAL A 11 -6.87 -3.03 3.10
N LEU A 12 -5.68 -2.45 2.92
CA LEU A 12 -5.30 -1.17 3.54
C LEU A 12 -6.26 -0.02 3.23
N PHE A 13 -6.76 0.03 2.00
CA PHE A 13 -7.70 1.07 1.56
C PHE A 13 -9.17 0.66 1.73
N SER A 14 -9.46 -0.52 2.27
CA SER A 14 -10.85 -1.00 2.39
C SER A 14 -11.67 -0.16 3.38
N ASP A 15 -11.02 0.36 4.42
CA ASP A 15 -11.62 1.24 5.43
C ASP A 15 -11.51 2.74 5.06
N ILE A 16 -10.82 3.07 3.97
CA ILE A 16 -10.62 4.46 3.54
C ILE A 16 -11.72 4.86 2.54
N PRO A 17 -12.43 5.97 2.78
CA PRO A 17 -13.42 6.48 1.83
C PRO A 17 -12.83 6.67 0.43
N ARG A 18 -13.57 6.21 -0.59
CA ARG A 18 -13.19 6.40 -1.99
C ARG A 18 -13.27 7.89 -2.34
N SER A 19 -12.12 8.49 -2.56
CA SER A 19 -11.96 9.88 -2.98
C SER A 19 -10.84 9.95 -4.03
N LYS A 20 -10.75 11.06 -4.76
CA LYS A 20 -9.62 11.26 -5.68
C LYS A 20 -8.26 11.20 -4.96
N LYS A 21 -8.21 11.70 -3.73
CA LYS A 21 -6.99 11.69 -2.90
C LYS A 21 -6.62 10.26 -2.48
N SER A 22 -7.58 9.47 -2.01
CA SER A 22 -7.32 8.07 -1.61
C SER A 22 -6.98 7.18 -2.80
N ASN A 23 -7.63 7.34 -3.95
CA ASN A 23 -7.25 6.60 -5.17
C ASN A 23 -5.84 6.94 -5.63
N LYS A 24 -5.45 8.22 -5.62
CA LYS A 24 -4.10 8.63 -6.01
C LYS A 24 -3.04 8.04 -5.06
N LEU A 25 -3.28 8.11 -3.76
CA LEU A 25 -2.38 7.51 -2.77
C LEU A 25 -2.30 5.99 -2.93
N LYS A 26 -3.43 5.33 -3.21
CA LYS A 26 -3.48 3.89 -3.48
C LYS A 26 -2.59 3.51 -4.66
N GLU A 27 -2.67 4.25 -5.76
CA GLU A 27 -1.84 4.04 -6.94
C GLU A 27 -0.35 4.28 -6.65
N GLU A 28 -0.03 5.35 -5.92
CA GLU A 28 1.36 5.65 -5.51
C GLU A 28 1.97 4.54 -4.63
N ILE A 29 1.23 4.07 -3.62
CA ILE A 29 1.67 2.96 -2.75
C ILE A 29 1.81 1.67 -3.56
N LEU A 30 0.82 1.35 -4.40
CA LEU A 30 0.86 0.14 -5.23
C LEU A 30 2.06 0.13 -6.17
N SER A 31 2.35 1.27 -6.80
CA SER A 31 3.53 1.41 -7.66
C SER A 31 4.81 1.21 -6.85
N ASN A 32 4.97 1.94 -5.74
CA ASN A 32 6.18 1.87 -4.92
C ASN A 32 6.45 0.45 -4.39
N MET A 33 5.40 -0.22 -3.88
CA MET A 33 5.49 -1.60 -3.42
C MET A 33 5.88 -2.56 -4.55
N SER A 34 5.29 -2.38 -5.73
CA SER A 34 5.56 -3.23 -6.89
C SER A 34 7.00 -3.07 -7.36
N ASP A 35 7.49 -1.83 -7.44
CA ASP A 35 8.87 -1.52 -7.85
C ASP A 35 9.88 -2.16 -6.88
N ARG A 36 9.71 -1.94 -5.57
CA ARG A 36 10.58 -2.55 -4.54
C ARG A 36 10.51 -4.08 -4.55
N PHE A 37 9.33 -4.64 -4.80
CA PHE A 37 9.18 -6.08 -4.90
C PHE A 37 9.99 -6.64 -6.07
N GLU A 38 9.87 -6.02 -7.25
CA GLU A 38 10.64 -6.44 -8.42
C GLU A 38 12.14 -6.31 -8.19
N ASP A 39 12.60 -5.26 -7.50
CA ASP A 39 14.01 -5.10 -7.15
C ASP A 39 14.49 -6.25 -6.25
N TYR A 40 13.70 -6.64 -5.24
CA TYR A 40 14.03 -7.80 -4.41
C TYR A 40 14.01 -9.12 -5.17
N ILE A 41 13.11 -9.29 -6.14
CA ILE A 41 13.12 -10.46 -7.03
C ILE A 41 14.40 -10.48 -7.88
N LYS A 42 14.81 -9.33 -8.43
CA LYS A 42 16.05 -9.20 -9.20
C LYS A 42 17.30 -9.47 -8.35
N ASP A 43 17.26 -9.11 -7.07
CA ASP A 43 18.30 -9.43 -6.09
C ASP A 43 18.35 -10.93 -5.71
N GLY A 44 17.50 -11.76 -6.31
CA GLY A 44 17.45 -13.20 -6.08
C GLY A 44 16.66 -13.61 -4.84
N LYS A 45 15.86 -12.71 -4.25
CA LYS A 45 14.95 -13.07 -3.15
C LYS A 45 13.74 -13.83 -3.70
N THR A 46 13.23 -14.73 -2.88
CA THR A 46 11.96 -15.41 -3.19
C THR A 46 10.79 -14.43 -3.08
N GLU A 47 9.67 -14.73 -3.75
CA GLU A 47 8.46 -13.91 -3.66
C GLU A 47 7.99 -13.69 -2.21
N ASN A 48 8.10 -14.69 -1.35
CA ASN A 48 7.66 -14.57 0.04
C ASN A 48 8.59 -13.64 0.84
N GLN A 49 9.90 -13.70 0.59
CA GLN A 49 10.87 -12.81 1.23
C GLN A 49 10.73 -11.38 0.72
N ALA A 50 10.65 -11.20 -0.60
CA ALA A 50 10.43 -9.90 -1.22
C ALA A 50 9.14 -9.26 -0.70
N PHE A 51 8.04 -10.02 -0.63
CA PHE A 51 6.78 -9.52 -0.08
C PHE A 51 6.92 -9.09 1.38
N SER A 52 7.52 -9.94 2.22
CA SER A 52 7.72 -9.63 3.64
C SER A 52 8.59 -8.38 3.83
N LEU A 53 9.63 -8.21 3.02
CA LEU A 53 10.50 -7.02 3.08
C LEU A 53 9.77 -5.76 2.62
N VAL A 54 8.98 -5.82 1.55
CA VAL A 54 8.20 -4.67 1.08
C VAL A 54 7.18 -4.25 2.13
N VAL A 55 6.46 -5.20 2.72
CA VAL A 55 5.48 -4.94 3.79
C VAL A 55 6.18 -4.35 5.02
N SER A 56 7.32 -4.89 5.45
CA SER A 56 8.10 -4.31 6.55
C SER A 56 8.69 -2.94 6.22
N SER A 57 9.02 -2.67 4.95
CA SER A 57 9.55 -1.37 4.52
C SER A 57 8.51 -0.26 4.49
N LEU A 58 7.22 -0.64 4.41
CA LEU A 58 6.12 0.30 4.47
C LEU A 58 5.90 0.85 5.88
N GLY A 59 6.33 0.13 6.92
CA GLY A 59 6.27 0.60 8.31
C GLY A 59 4.89 1.16 8.69
N ASP A 60 4.87 2.34 9.29
CA ASP A 60 3.69 3.12 9.69
C ASP A 60 2.93 3.71 8.50
N ILE A 61 2.59 2.89 7.50
CA ILE A 61 1.67 3.32 6.44
C ILE A 61 0.33 3.76 7.05
N ASP A 62 -0.03 3.22 8.22
CA ASP A 62 -1.16 3.66 9.03
C ASP A 62 -1.08 5.16 9.37
N GLU A 63 0.11 5.69 9.66
CA GLU A 63 0.33 7.13 9.93
C GLU A 63 0.21 7.96 8.64
N MET A 64 0.71 7.44 7.51
CA MET A 64 0.53 8.09 6.20
C MET A 64 -0.94 8.12 5.76
N LEU A 65 -1.69 7.06 6.05
CA LEU A 65 -3.12 6.94 5.73
C LEU A 65 -3.97 7.82 6.66
N ALA A 66 -3.60 7.96 7.93
CA ALA A 66 -4.24 8.88 8.87
C ALA A 66 -4.23 10.34 8.37
N GLY A 67 -3.15 10.79 7.70
CA GLY A 67 -3.09 12.12 7.09
C GLY A 67 -3.95 12.29 5.81
N VAL A 68 -4.50 11.19 5.28
CA VAL A 68 -5.38 11.19 4.10
C VAL A 68 -6.86 11.10 4.48
N ILE A 69 -7.17 10.52 5.63
CA ILE A 69 -8.48 10.61 6.26
C ILE A 69 -8.60 12.04 6.82
N PRO A 70 -9.45 12.92 6.25
CA PRO A 70 -9.74 14.18 6.93
C PRO A 70 -10.45 13.83 8.25
N ASP A 71 -10.02 14.46 9.35
CA ASP A 71 -10.72 14.41 10.64
C ASP A 71 -12.23 14.52 10.43
N GLU A 72 -12.95 13.64 11.13
CA GLU A 72 -14.40 13.47 11.10
C GLU A 72 -15.23 14.64 10.55
N GLU A 73 -15.83 14.47 9.37
CA GLU A 73 -17.19 14.95 9.10
C GLU A 73 -17.89 13.95 8.17
N PHE A 74 -18.17 12.75 8.70
CA PHE A 74 -19.35 12.01 8.24
C PHE A 74 -20.57 12.75 8.78
N ILE A 75 -21.05 13.75 8.04
CA ILE A 75 -22.37 14.33 8.28
C ILE A 75 -23.39 13.21 8.08
N LYS A 76 -24.06 12.89 9.18
CA LYS A 76 -25.07 11.85 9.34
C LYS A 76 -26.38 12.19 8.62
#